data_AF-A0A535SKM1-F1
#
_entry.id   AF-A0A535SKM1-F1
#
_cell.length_a   1.000
_cell.length_b   1.000
_cell.length_c   1.000
_cell.angle_alpha   90.00
_cell.angle_beta   90.00
_cell.angle_gamma   90.00
#
_symmetry.space_group_name_H-M   'P 1'
#
loop_
_entity.id
_entity.type
_entity.pdbx_description
1 polymer ?
#
loop_
_entity_poly.entity_id
_entity_poly.type
_entity_poly.pdbx_seq_one_letter_code
_entity_poly.pdbx_strand_id
1 'polypeptide(L)' 'GQLLLYPGGFSETEILFPYGATLFASKMGQLAGNHFATIHEGNERLQELGHLVLWNGAQEISFTAI' A
#
# COMPACT_ATOMS: atom_id res chain seq x y z
N GLY A 1 -6.44 -4.34 -5.47
CA GLY A 1 -6.08 -5.24 -4.35
C GLY A 1 -4.76 -5.98 -4.52
N GLN A 2 -3.92 -5.64 -5.51
CA GLN A 2 -2.54 -6.13 -5.52
C GLN A 2 -1.74 -5.34 -4.48
N LEU A 3 -1.08 -6.04 -3.55
CA LEU A 3 -0.16 -5.42 -2.60
C LEU A 3 1.26 -5.48 -3.15
N LEU A 4 2.00 -4.39 -2.96
CA LEU A 4 3.39 -4.28 -3.39
C LEU A 4 4.31 -4.23 -2.17
N LEU A 5 5.44 -4.91 -2.26
CA LEU A 5 6.53 -4.83 -1.29
C LEU A 5 7.71 -4.12 -1.95
N TYR A 6 8.16 -3.05 -1.32
CA TYR A 6 9.48 -2.50 -1.57
C TYR A 6 10.40 -2.96 -0.43
N PRO A 7 11.40 -3.82 -0.70
CA PRO A 7 12.24 -4.40 0.35
C PRO A 7 13.21 -3.37 0.97
N GLY A 8 13.31 -2.16 0.42
CA GLY A 8 14.25 -1.13 0.84
C GLY A 8 15.43 -0.95 -0.11
N GLY A 9 16.46 -0.22 0.34
CA GLY A 9 17.74 -0.02 -0.35
C GLY A 9 18.03 1.45 -0.60
N PHE A 10 17.16 2.13 -1.35
CA PHE A 10 17.23 3.58 -1.58
C PHE A 10 16.25 4.36 -0.69
N SER A 11 15.17 3.72 -0.25
CA SER A 11 14.18 4.21 0.72
C SER A 11 13.98 3.18 1.83
N GLU A 12 13.16 3.52 2.82
CA GLU A 12 12.71 2.58 3.85
C GLU A 12 11.90 1.42 3.24
N THR A 13 11.83 0.30 3.96
CA THR A 13 11.01 -0.85 3.57
C THR A 13 9.54 -0.50 3.71
N GLU A 14 8.74 -0.76 2.67
CA GLU A 14 7.33 -0.35 2.64
C GLU A 14 6.44 -1.44 2.05
N ILE A 15 5.25 -1.61 2.63
CA ILE A 15 4.14 -2.32 2.01
C ILE A 15 3.17 -1.28 1.48
N LEU A 16 2.96 -1.28 0.17
CA LEU A 16 2.02 -0.38 -0.48
C LEU A 16 0.67 -1.06 -0.68
N PHE A 17 -0.39 -0.31 -0.38
CA PHE A 17 -1.79 -0.67 -0.61
C PHE A 17 -2.40 0.24 -1.71
N PRO A 18 -2.17 -0.03 -3.00
CA PRO A 18 -2.79 0.72 -4.08
C PRO A 18 -4.31 0.54 -4.08
N TYR A 19 -5.04 1.67 -4.10
CA TYR A 19 -6.50 1.71 -4.23
C TYR A 19 -6.98 2.24 -5.60
N GLY A 20 -6.08 2.31 -6.59
CA GLY A 20 -6.36 2.80 -7.94
C GLY A 20 -5.07 2.92 -8.77
N ALA A 21 -5.06 3.81 -9.77
CA ALA A 21 -3.82 4.21 -10.43
C ALA A 21 -2.87 4.85 -9.40
N THR A 22 -1.62 4.38 -9.32
CA THR A 22 -0.69 4.78 -8.27
C THR A 22 0.72 4.89 -8.82
N LEU A 23 1.43 5.95 -8.40
CA LEU A 23 2.85 6.14 -8.65
C LEU A 23 3.61 5.92 -7.35
N PHE A 24 4.51 4.94 -7.32
CA PHE A 24 5.37 4.69 -6.17
C PHE A 24 6.75 5.35 -6.38
N ALA A 25 7.10 6.31 -5.54
CA ALA A 25 8.32 7.09 -5.66
C ALA A 25 8.81 7.63 -4.31
N SER A 26 10.09 7.98 -4.24
CA SER A 26 10.70 8.72 -3.14
C SER A 26 11.54 9.89 -3.68
N LYS A 27 12.36 10.51 -2.81
CA LYS A 27 13.34 11.52 -3.23
C LYS A 27 14.32 11.00 -4.29
N MET A 28 14.51 9.68 -4.39
CA MET A 28 15.39 9.04 -5.36
C MET A 28 14.71 8.74 -6.71
N GLY A 29 13.45 9.18 -6.89
CA GLY A 29 12.66 8.90 -8.08
C GLY A 29 11.70 7.73 -7.89
N GLN A 30 11.31 7.09 -8.98
CA GLN A 30 10.36 5.96 -8.94
C GLN A 30 10.97 4.74 -8.24
N LEU A 31 10.17 4.09 -7.41
CA LEU A 31 10.55 2.87 -6.70
C LEU A 31 9.89 1.66 -7.34
N ALA A 32 10.63 0.55 -7.42
CA ALA A 32 10.11 -0.72 -7.91
C ALA A 32 9.43 -1.50 -6.77
N GLY A 33 8.10 -1.44 -6.70
CA GLY A 33 7.31 -2.29 -5.81
C GLY A 33 7.05 -3.65 -6.45
N ASN A 34 7.40 -4.73 -5.75
CA ASN A 34 7.18 -6.10 -6.22
C ASN A 34 5.81 -6.61 -5.75
N HIS A 35 5.01 -7.15 -6.66
CA HIS A 35 3.77 -7.81 -6.27
C HIS A 35 4.06 -9.04 -5.39
N PHE A 36 3.43 -9.13 -4.21
CA PHE A 36 3.66 -10.25 -3.28
C PHE A 36 2.36 -10.87 -2.70
N ALA A 37 1.24 -10.14 -2.72
CA ALA A 37 -0.04 -10.63 -2.22
C ALA A 37 -1.22 -9.98 -2.94
N THR A 38 -2.37 -10.66 -2.97
CA THR A 38 -3.64 -10.14 -3.48
C THR A 38 -4.70 -10.19 -2.39
N ILE A 39 -5.40 -9.08 -2.18
CA ILE A 39 -6.60 -9.02 -1.34
C ILE A 39 -7.76 -9.65 -2.11
N HIS A 40 -8.24 -10.80 -1.65
CA HIS A 40 -9.34 -11.53 -2.26
C HIS A 40 -10.72 -11.06 -1.78
N GLU A 41 -10.83 -10.62 -0.52
CA GLU A 41 -12.09 -10.17 0.08
C GLU A 41 -11.93 -8.75 0.65
N GLY A 42 -12.94 -7.90 0.47
CA GLY A 42 -12.91 -6.52 0.96
C GLY A 42 -12.15 -5.52 0.06
N ASN A 43 -11.69 -5.95 -1.12
CA ASN A 43 -10.94 -5.10 -2.07
C ASN A 43 -11.76 -3.89 -2.55
N GLU A 44 -13.07 -4.03 -2.66
CA GLU A 44 -14.01 -2.96 -3.00
C GLU A 44 -13.98 -1.79 -2.00
N ARG A 45 -13.54 -2.02 -0.77
CA ARG A 45 -13.43 -1.00 0.28
C ARG A 45 -12.10 -0.25 0.26
N LEU A 46 -11.14 -0.63 -0.58
CA LEU A 46 -9.82 0.02 -0.62
C LEU A 46 -9.89 1.49 -1.02
N GLN A 47 -10.81 1.85 -1.93
CA GLN A 47 -10.97 3.25 -2.34
C GLN A 47 -11.49 4.11 -1.18
N GLU A 48 -12.47 3.60 -0.43
CA GLU A 48 -12.99 4.25 0.77
C GLU A 48 -11.90 4.41 1.83
N LEU A 49 -11.12 3.35 2.09
CA LEU A 49 -9.97 3.39 3.00
C LEU A 49 -8.93 4.44 2.54
N GLY A 50 -8.62 4.50 1.25
CA GLY A 50 -7.71 5.49 0.68
C GLY A 50 -8.17 6.93 0.92
N HIS A 51 -9.45 7.22 0.71
CA HIS A 51 -10.03 8.53 1.03
C HIS A 51 -10.01 8.83 2.52
N LEU A 52 -10.33 7.84 3.37
CA LEU A 52 -10.28 7.98 4.82
C LEU A 52 -8.87 8.37 5.27
N VAL A 53 -7.85 7.65 4.81
CA VAL A 53 -6.45 7.92 5.15
C VAL A 53 -5.99 9.30 4.63
N LEU A 54 -6.38 9.66 3.40
CA LEU A 54 -6.02 10.95 2.80
C LEU A 54 -6.55 12.13 3.61
N TRP A 55 -7.81 12.07 4.04
CA TRP A 55 -8.48 13.19 4.71
C TRP A 55 -8.37 13.18 6.23
N ASN A 56 -8.24 12.01 6.83
CA ASN A 56 -8.26 11.82 8.29
C ASN A 56 -6.94 11.29 8.86
N GLY A 57 -5.92 11.14 8.01
CA GLY A 57 -4.59 10.69 8.42
C GLY A 57 -4.48 9.19 8.64
N ALA A 58 -3.39 8.77 9.28
CA ALA A 58 -3.11 7.36 9.55
C ALA A 58 -4.24 6.71 10.37
N GLN A 59 -4.63 5.52 9.95
CA GLN A 59 -5.62 4.70 10.65
C GLN A 59 -4.90 3.60 11.44
N GLU A 60 -5.51 3.14 12.53
CA GLU A 60 -5.02 1.98 13.25
C GLU A 60 -5.12 0.73 12.37
N ILE A 61 -4.07 -0.10 12.36
CA ILE A 61 -4.00 -1.32 11.56
C ILE A 61 -3.41 -2.45 12.40
N SER A 62 -3.96 -3.65 12.24
CA SER A 62 -3.45 -4.88 12.85
C SER A 62 -3.36 -5.99 11.79
N PHE A 63 -2.41 -6.90 12.00
CA PHE A 63 -2.23 -8.10 11.19
C PHE A 63 -2.26 -9.30 12.13
N THR A 64 -3.09 -10.29 11.80
CA THR A 64 -3.27 -11.49 12.61
C THR A 64 -3.16 -12.70 11.71
N ALA A 65 -2.42 -13.72 12.16
CA ALA A 65 -2.45 -15.03 11.53
C ALA A 65 -3.75 -15.76 11.92
N ILE A 66 -4.26 -16.60 11.02
CA ILE A 66 -5.41 -17.48 11.31
C ILE A 66 -4.94 -18.63 12.19
#